data_AF-A0A357AQS6-F1
#
_entry.id   AF-A0A357AQS6-F1
#
_cell.length_a   1.000
_cell.length_b   1.000
_cell.length_c   1.000
_cell.angle_alpha   90.00
_cell.angle_beta   90.00
_cell.angle_gamma   90.00
#
_symmetry.space_group_name_H-M   'P 1'
#
loop_
_entity.id
_entity.type
_entity.pdbx_description
1 polymer ?
#
loop_
_entity_poly.entity_id
_entity_poly.type
_entity_poly.pdbx_seq_one_letter_code
_entity_poly.pdbx_strand_id
1 'polypeptide(L)'
;MFYNDGVPFDENYKMTKCPICGNEEFSEKALFCRICGSDIYNYCEGDVETDADGNEIHKNQHPCPSNARYCEICGKPTTFLKKNILVTYKDFQAANEQTATDSASTDTTAEAGADTGSIDYATNETADYSSGYTVSNETADYSSGYTANFNYQ
;
A
#
# COMPACT_ATOMS: atom_id res chain seq x y z
N MET A 1 3.49 -13.80 -18.09
CA MET A 1 4.31 -12.96 -17.20
C MET A 1 3.87 -13.25 -15.78
N PHE A 2 4.81 -13.52 -14.88
CA PHE A 2 4.51 -13.83 -13.47
C PHE A 2 4.77 -12.56 -12.64
N TYR A 3 3.77 -12.10 -11.90
CA TYR A 3 3.89 -10.91 -11.04
C TYR A 3 4.37 -11.34 -9.66
N ASN A 4 5.55 -10.84 -9.26
CA ASN A 4 6.20 -11.12 -7.97
C ASN A 4 5.93 -10.04 -6.90
N ASP A 5 5.00 -9.11 -7.16
CA ASP A 5 4.67 -7.97 -6.29
C ASP A 5 3.46 -8.22 -5.38
N GLY A 6 3.01 -9.48 -5.30
CA GLY A 6 1.99 -9.91 -4.35
C GLY A 6 2.55 -10.18 -2.95
N VAL A 7 1.64 -10.53 -2.02
CA VAL A 7 1.98 -11.01 -0.68
C VAL A 7 1.42 -12.41 -0.47
N PRO A 8 2.03 -13.25 0.40
CA PRO A 8 1.51 -14.59 0.65
C PRO A 8 0.05 -14.57 1.16
N PHE A 9 -0.74 -15.53 0.68
CA PHE A 9 -2.13 -15.72 1.04
C PHE A 9 -2.46 -17.21 1.14
N ASP A 10 -3.52 -17.55 1.88
CA ASP A 10 -3.97 -18.92 2.10
C ASP A 10 -4.95 -19.42 1.01
N GLU A 11 -5.42 -20.66 1.12
CA GLU A 11 -6.37 -21.26 0.17
C GLU A 11 -7.72 -20.51 0.10
N ASN A 12 -8.05 -19.70 1.11
CA ASN A 12 -9.25 -18.87 1.16
C ASN A 12 -9.00 -17.44 0.65
N TYR A 13 -7.85 -17.19 0.01
CA TYR A 13 -7.41 -15.86 -0.44
C TYR A 13 -7.22 -14.84 0.68
N LYS A 14 -7.04 -15.30 1.92
CA LYS A 14 -6.73 -14.44 3.06
C LYS A 14 -5.22 -14.22 3.14
N MET A 15 -4.81 -12.97 3.23
CA MET A 15 -3.40 -12.62 3.29
C MET A 15 -2.82 -13.05 4.64
N THR A 16 -1.73 -13.83 4.60
CA THR A 16 -1.01 -14.23 5.82
C THR A 16 -0.05 -13.16 6.30
N LYS A 17 0.16 -12.12 5.48
CA LYS A 17 0.94 -10.93 5.78
C LYS A 17 0.24 -9.68 5.26
N CYS A 18 0.11 -8.66 6.09
CA CYS A 18 -0.50 -7.38 5.70
C CYS A 18 0.34 -6.72 4.61
N PRO A 19 -0.23 -6.35 3.46
CA PRO A 19 0.52 -5.73 2.37
C PRO A 19 0.95 -4.28 2.65
N ILE A 20 0.40 -3.65 3.69
CA ILE A 20 0.72 -2.27 4.06
C ILE A 20 1.79 -2.20 5.16
N CYS A 21 1.59 -2.88 6.28
CA CYS A 21 2.48 -2.78 7.45
C CYS A 21 3.27 -4.05 7.76
N GLY A 22 3.05 -5.15 7.02
CA GLY A 22 3.77 -6.40 7.21
C GLY A 22 3.34 -7.23 8.42
N ASN A 23 2.27 -6.86 9.15
CA ASN A 23 1.72 -7.66 10.24
C ASN A 23 1.32 -9.07 9.77
N GLU A 24 1.67 -10.11 10.53
CA GLU A 24 1.37 -11.51 10.23
C GLU A 24 0.36 -12.13 11.22
N GLU A 25 -0.01 -11.39 12.27
CA GLU A 25 -0.95 -11.86 13.29
C GLU A 25 -2.39 -11.46 12.98
N PHE A 26 -3.20 -12.42 12.56
CA PHE A 26 -4.62 -12.24 12.29
C PHE A 26 -5.47 -13.22 13.08
N SER A 27 -6.62 -12.76 13.57
CA SER A 27 -7.65 -13.66 14.09
C SER A 27 -8.31 -14.41 12.93
N GLU A 28 -8.88 -15.60 13.18
CA GLU A 28 -9.50 -16.42 12.13
C GLU A 28 -10.53 -15.65 11.30
N LYS A 29 -11.39 -14.86 11.95
CA LYS A 29 -12.46 -14.05 11.33
C LYS A 29 -12.04 -12.62 10.96
N ALA A 30 -10.76 -12.29 11.03
CA ALA A 30 -10.30 -10.95 10.68
C ALA A 30 -10.55 -10.67 9.19
N LEU A 31 -11.10 -9.50 8.89
CA LEU A 31 -11.24 -8.96 7.53
C LEU A 31 -10.27 -7.79 7.27
N PHE A 32 -9.77 -7.20 8.36
CA PHE A 32 -8.86 -6.06 8.34
C PHE A 32 -7.65 -6.32 9.23
N CYS A 33 -6.54 -5.65 8.91
CA CYS A 33 -5.34 -5.68 9.72
C CYS A 33 -5.55 -4.96 11.05
N ARG A 34 -5.24 -5.62 12.17
CA ARG A 34 -5.37 -5.03 13.52
C ARG A 34 -4.39 -3.88 13.81
N ILE A 35 -3.36 -3.72 12.97
CA ILE A 35 -2.32 -2.71 13.14
C ILE A 35 -2.65 -1.44 12.35
N CYS A 36 -3.01 -1.57 11.06
CA CYS A 36 -3.18 -0.43 10.16
C CYS A 36 -4.57 -0.32 9.52
N GLY A 37 -5.50 -1.24 9.82
CA GLY A 37 -6.87 -1.20 9.30
C GLY A 37 -7.04 -1.53 7.81
N SER A 38 -5.97 -1.93 7.10
CA SER A 38 -6.08 -2.31 5.68
C SER A 38 -6.84 -3.62 5.49
N ASP A 39 -7.45 -3.82 4.33
CA ASP A 39 -8.01 -5.14 3.97
C ASP A 39 -6.91 -6.20 3.95
N ILE A 40 -7.27 -7.40 4.36
CA ILE A 40 -6.42 -8.61 4.24
C ILE A 40 -6.99 -9.59 3.21
N TYR A 41 -7.82 -9.07 2.31
CA TYR A 41 -8.38 -9.75 1.15
C TYR A 41 -8.31 -8.80 -0.03
N ASN A 42 -8.04 -9.35 -1.21
CA ASN A 42 -8.10 -8.60 -2.46
C ASN A 42 -9.37 -8.99 -3.22
N TYR A 43 -10.43 -8.21 -3.08
CA TYR A 43 -11.69 -8.44 -3.80
C TYR A 43 -11.75 -7.62 -5.08
N CYS A 44 -12.49 -8.09 -6.08
CA CYS A 44 -12.88 -7.22 -7.18
C CYS A 44 -14.02 -6.29 -6.77
N GLU A 45 -14.14 -5.14 -7.47
CA GLU A 45 -15.18 -4.14 -7.19
C GLU A 45 -16.60 -4.71 -7.33
N GLY A 46 -16.78 -5.75 -8.16
CA GLY A 46 -18.08 -6.35 -8.40
C GLY A 46 -19.02 -5.39 -9.16
N ASP A 47 -20.30 -5.71 -9.19
CA ASP A 47 -21.35 -4.88 -9.79
C ASP A 47 -21.83 -3.84 -8.79
N VAL A 48 -21.87 -2.58 -9.24
CA VAL A 48 -22.41 -1.48 -8.45
C VAL A 48 -23.89 -1.39 -8.77
N GLU A 49 -24.70 -1.58 -7.74
CA GLU A 49 -26.14 -1.34 -7.78
C GLU A 49 -26.51 -0.27 -6.75
N THR A 50 -27.67 0.33 -6.89
CA THR A 50 -28.20 1.28 -5.91
C THR A 50 -29.37 0.63 -5.18
N ASP A 51 -29.35 0.65 -3.85
CA ASP A 51 -30.47 0.15 -3.04
C ASP A 51 -31.68 1.11 -3.08
N ALA A 52 -32.77 0.72 -2.42
CA ALA A 52 -33.99 1.52 -2.37
C ALA A 52 -33.81 2.86 -1.62
N ASP A 53 -32.79 2.95 -0.78
CA ASP A 53 -32.44 4.12 0.03
C ASP A 53 -31.42 5.04 -0.68
N GLY A 54 -30.97 4.66 -1.88
CA GLY A 54 -30.02 5.44 -2.69
C GLY A 54 -28.55 5.14 -2.41
N ASN A 55 -28.23 4.13 -1.59
CA ASN A 55 -26.84 3.76 -1.30
C ASN A 55 -26.28 2.83 -2.36
N GLU A 56 -25.00 3.02 -2.68
CA GLU A 56 -24.26 2.10 -3.56
C GLU A 56 -23.96 0.79 -2.83
N ILE A 57 -24.36 -0.32 -3.45
CA ILE A 57 -24.08 -1.67 -2.99
C ILE A 57 -23.23 -2.39 -4.03
N HIS A 58 -22.18 -3.07 -3.56
CA HIS A 58 -21.33 -3.89 -4.40
C HIS A 58 -21.79 -5.35 -4.34
N LYS A 59 -22.16 -5.94 -5.48
CA LYS A 59 -22.55 -7.35 -5.63
C LYS A 59 -21.52 -8.11 -6.47
N ASN A 60 -21.59 -9.44 -6.45
CA ASN A 60 -20.75 -10.31 -7.30
C ASN A 60 -19.24 -10.03 -7.16
N GLN A 61 -18.80 -9.78 -5.92
CA GLN A 61 -17.37 -9.64 -5.61
C GLN A 61 -16.72 -11.02 -5.56
N HIS A 62 -15.51 -11.13 -6.12
CA HIS A 62 -14.74 -12.37 -6.18
C HIS A 62 -13.42 -12.18 -5.43
N PRO A 63 -13.01 -13.13 -4.57
CA PRO A 63 -11.66 -13.12 -4.02
C PRO A 63 -10.65 -13.30 -5.15
N CYS A 64 -9.60 -12.48 -5.14
CA CYS A 64 -8.56 -12.47 -6.15
C CYS A 64 -7.20 -12.71 -5.51
N PRO A 65 -6.23 -13.29 -6.24
CA PRO A 65 -4.84 -13.40 -5.77
C PRO A 65 -4.28 -12.03 -5.35
N SER A 66 -3.30 -12.05 -4.44
CA SER A 66 -2.70 -10.82 -3.91
C SER A 66 -2.04 -9.91 -4.94
N ASN A 67 -1.58 -10.47 -6.06
CA ASN A 67 -0.93 -9.73 -7.16
C ASN A 67 -1.92 -9.35 -8.28
N ALA A 68 -3.20 -9.70 -8.14
CA ALA A 68 -4.22 -9.42 -9.14
C ALA A 68 -4.67 -7.96 -9.07
N ARG A 69 -4.44 -7.23 -10.17
CA ARG A 69 -4.90 -5.84 -10.38
C ARG A 69 -6.35 -5.79 -10.90
N TYR A 70 -6.73 -6.82 -11.65
CA TYR A 70 -8.06 -7.01 -12.21
C TYR A 70 -8.50 -8.44 -11.95
N CYS A 71 -9.81 -8.62 -11.78
CA CYS A 71 -10.41 -9.94 -11.59
C CYS A 71 -10.34 -10.77 -12.87
N GLU A 72 -9.88 -12.01 -12.78
CA GLU A 72 -9.88 -12.96 -13.90
C GLU A 72 -11.29 -13.48 -14.26
N ILE A 73 -12.27 -13.32 -13.36
CA ILE A 73 -13.65 -13.76 -13.56
C ILE A 73 -14.50 -12.66 -14.21
N CYS A 74 -14.47 -11.44 -13.67
CA CYS A 74 -15.35 -10.35 -14.13
C CYS A 74 -14.61 -9.16 -14.78
N GLY A 75 -13.28 -9.16 -14.85
CA GLY A 75 -12.49 -8.11 -15.48
C GLY A 75 -12.42 -6.77 -14.72
N LYS A 76 -13.12 -6.64 -13.58
CA LYS A 76 -13.18 -5.40 -12.80
C LYS A 76 -11.93 -5.17 -11.95
N PRO A 77 -11.58 -3.90 -11.66
CA PRO A 77 -10.43 -3.58 -10.82
C PRO A 77 -10.59 -4.18 -9.42
N THR A 78 -9.46 -4.50 -8.80
CA THR A 78 -9.42 -5.04 -7.44
C THR A 78 -9.21 -3.97 -6.38
N THR A 79 -9.54 -4.29 -5.13
CA THR A 79 -9.35 -3.41 -3.98
C THR A 79 -7.89 -2.99 -3.85
N PHE A 80 -6.94 -3.89 -4.11
CA PHE A 80 -5.52 -3.55 -4.00
C PHE A 80 -5.08 -2.56 -5.09
N LEU A 81 -5.62 -2.66 -6.30
CA LEU A 81 -5.37 -1.65 -7.34
C LEU A 81 -6.00 -0.31 -6.96
N LYS A 82 -7.28 -0.31 -6.54
CA LYS A 82 -8.03 0.91 -6.17
C LYS A 82 -7.40 1.66 -4.99
N LYS A 83 -6.86 0.92 -4.02
CA LYS A 83 -6.17 1.46 -2.84
C LYS A 83 -4.68 1.75 -3.10
N ASN A 84 -4.22 1.65 -4.34
CA ASN A 84 -2.82 1.85 -4.75
C ASN A 84 -1.81 0.99 -3.96
N ILE A 85 -2.24 -0.18 -3.50
CA ILE A 85 -1.36 -1.21 -2.93
C ILE A 85 -0.57 -1.87 -4.07
N LEU A 86 -1.24 -2.08 -5.20
CA LEU A 86 -0.62 -2.48 -6.46
C LEU A 86 -0.67 -1.30 -7.43
N VAL A 87 0.45 -1.02 -8.08
CA VAL A 87 0.52 -0.05 -9.18
C VAL A 87 -0.05 -0.63 -10.48
N THR A 88 -0.35 0.19 -11.49
CA THR A 88 -0.83 -0.33 -12.78
C THR A 88 0.27 -1.13 -13.50
N TYR A 89 -0.10 -1.91 -14.53
CA TYR A 89 0.89 -2.61 -15.35
C TYR A 89 1.88 -1.65 -16.03
N LYS A 90 1.39 -0.51 -16.53
CA LYS A 90 2.25 0.49 -17.19
C LYS A 90 3.30 1.03 -16.22
N ASP A 91 2.88 1.36 -15.00
CA ASP A 91 3.76 1.90 -13.97
C ASP A 91 4.74 0.84 -13.47
N PHE A 92 4.29 -0.41 -13.34
CA PHE A 92 5.16 -1.54 -12.99
C PHE A 92 6.27 -1.74 -14.02
N GLN A 93 5.95 -1.65 -15.31
CA GLN A 93 6.94 -1.77 -16.38
C GLN A 93 7.95 -0.61 -16.37
N ALA A 94 7.45 0.63 -16.22
CA ALA A 94 8.33 1.79 -16.12
C ALA A 94 9.31 1.67 -14.93
N ALA A 95 8.83 1.24 -13.77
CA ALA A 95 9.67 1.05 -12.58
C ALA A 95 10.75 -0.03 -12.80
N ASN A 96 10.41 -1.15 -13.45
CA ASN A 96 11.36 -2.23 -13.70
C ASN A 96 12.39 -1.90 -14.77
N GLU A 97 12.03 -1.10 -15.78
CA GLU A 97 12.96 -0.66 -16.83
C GLU A 97 14.04 0.27 -16.27
N GLN A 98 13.71 1.11 -15.28
CA GLN A 98 14.67 1.96 -14.56
C GLN A 98 15.72 1.14 -13.77
N THR A 99 15.30 0.03 -13.13
CA THR A 99 16.22 -0.79 -12.33
C THR A 99 17.28 -1.53 -13.16
N ALA A 100 17.05 -1.69 -14.47
CA ALA A 100 17.99 -2.34 -15.39
C ALA A 100 19.11 -1.42 -15.86
N THR A 101 18.95 -0.08 -15.78
CA THR A 101 19.96 0.89 -16.21
C THR A 101 20.89 1.36 -15.10
N ASP A 102 20.46 1.27 -13.85
CA ASP A 102 21.25 1.71 -12.68
C ASP A 102 22.27 0.66 -12.18
N SER A 103 22.20 -0.58 -12.69
CA SER A 103 23.16 -1.65 -12.35
C SER A 103 24.38 -1.71 -13.28
N ALA A 104 24.53 -0.76 -14.22
CA ALA A 104 25.59 -0.75 -15.23
C ALA A 104 26.64 0.36 -15.04
N SER A 105 26.77 0.97 -13.86
CA SER A 105 27.67 2.12 -13.65
C SER A 105 28.54 2.08 -12.39
N THR A 106 29.23 0.97 -12.10
CA THR A 106 30.53 1.07 -11.39
C THR A 106 31.45 -0.08 -11.79
N ASP A 107 32.21 0.07 -12.87
CA ASP A 107 33.59 -0.43 -12.93
C ASP A 107 34.36 0.21 -14.09
N THR A 108 35.15 1.26 -13.83
CA THR A 108 36.43 1.50 -14.54
C THR A 108 37.36 2.42 -13.71
N THR A 109 38.40 1.80 -13.13
CA THR A 109 39.79 2.27 -12.90
C THR A 109 40.11 3.52 -12.05
N ALA A 110 40.97 3.34 -11.04
CA ALA A 110 42.22 4.10 -10.91
C ALA A 110 43.24 3.36 -10.00
N GLU A 111 44.42 3.07 -10.54
CA GLU A 111 45.59 2.55 -9.83
C GLU A 111 46.51 3.69 -9.34
N ALA A 112 47.14 3.44 -8.18
CA ALA A 112 48.46 3.88 -7.69
C ALA A 112 48.82 5.39 -7.52
N GLY A 113 49.38 5.72 -6.34
CA GLY A 113 50.32 6.83 -6.16
C GLY A 113 50.31 7.52 -4.79
N ALA A 114 51.45 7.49 -4.09
CA ALA A 114 51.71 8.08 -2.77
C ALA A 114 51.72 9.62 -2.74
N ASP A 115 51.58 10.22 -1.55
CA ASP A 115 52.49 11.22 -0.94
C ASP A 115 51.76 12.15 0.06
N THR A 116 52.53 12.55 1.06
CA THR A 116 52.32 13.28 2.31
C THR A 116 51.68 14.67 2.19
N GLY A 117 51.04 15.13 3.27
CA GLY A 117 50.68 16.55 3.43
C GLY A 117 49.66 16.83 4.54
N SER A 118 50.14 17.14 5.74
CA SER A 118 49.37 17.82 6.79
C SER A 118 49.09 19.28 6.41
N ILE A 119 47.86 19.80 6.56
CA ILE A 119 47.54 21.15 7.12
C ILE A 119 46.05 21.18 7.58
N ASP A 120 45.87 21.12 8.89
CA ASP A 120 45.17 22.04 9.81
C ASP A 120 44.11 23.11 9.39
N TYR A 121 43.16 23.27 10.34
CA TYR A 121 42.23 24.38 10.67
C TYR A 121 41.19 24.89 9.64
N ALA A 122 39.89 24.80 10.00
CA ALA A 122 39.15 25.89 10.66
C ALA A 122 37.61 25.74 10.57
N THR A 123 36.97 26.33 11.57
CA THR A 123 35.54 26.59 11.85
C THR A 123 34.74 27.26 10.72
N ASN A 124 33.44 26.92 10.58
CA ASN A 124 32.28 27.82 10.75
C ASN A 124 30.97 27.09 10.39
N GLU A 125 30.01 26.99 11.31
CA GLU A 125 28.83 27.87 11.48
C GLU A 125 27.61 27.53 10.60
N THR A 126 26.53 27.23 11.34
CA THR A 126 25.11 27.58 11.13
C THR A 126 24.44 27.34 9.77
N ALA A 127 23.44 26.45 9.78
CA ALA A 127 22.19 26.69 9.06
C ALA A 127 21.01 26.05 9.82
N ASP A 128 20.23 26.95 10.38
CA ASP A 128 18.91 26.82 10.96
C ASP A 128 17.93 26.17 9.96
N TYR A 129 17.23 25.10 10.34
CA TYR A 129 16.08 24.59 9.60
C TYR A 129 14.87 24.49 10.54
N SER A 130 14.36 25.67 10.91
CA SER A 130 13.00 25.85 11.41
C SER A 130 12.05 26.17 10.25
N SER A 131 11.22 25.21 9.85
CA SER A 131 9.80 25.39 9.51
C SER A 131 9.21 23.98 9.36
N GLY A 132 8.12 23.56 9.99
CA GLY A 132 6.93 24.27 10.41
C GLY A 132 5.75 23.43 9.92
N TYR A 133 5.57 22.21 10.46
CA TYR A 133 4.43 21.37 10.09
C TYR A 133 3.24 21.76 10.97
N THR A 134 2.39 22.65 10.45
CA THR A 134 1.10 22.95 11.07
C THR A 134 0.15 21.78 10.86
N VAL A 135 -0.22 21.10 11.95
CA VAL A 135 -1.33 20.16 11.98
C VAL A 135 -2.61 20.97 12.05
N SER A 136 -3.34 21.05 10.94
CA SER A 136 -4.75 21.47 10.96
C SER A 136 -5.61 20.28 11.34
N ASN A 137 -5.98 20.22 12.62
CA ASN A 137 -7.10 19.42 13.11
C ASN A 137 -8.39 20.06 12.61
N GLU A 138 -9.02 19.48 11.59
CA GLU A 138 -10.44 19.71 11.34
C GLU A 138 -11.24 18.59 11.98
N THR A 139 -12.00 18.98 13.00
CA THR A 139 -12.94 18.17 13.76
C THR A 139 -14.09 17.72 12.85
N ALA A 140 -14.15 16.43 12.54
CA ALA A 140 -15.35 15.82 11.99
C ALA A 140 -16.38 15.63 13.12
N ASP A 141 -17.40 16.48 13.14
CA ASP A 141 -18.60 16.36 13.96
C ASP A 141 -19.37 15.09 13.56
N TYR A 142 -19.09 13.97 14.21
CA TYR A 142 -19.91 12.77 14.09
C TYR A 142 -20.99 12.81 15.17
N SER A 143 -22.08 13.52 14.87
CA SER A 143 -23.27 13.51 15.73
C SER A 143 -23.87 12.11 15.78
N SER A 144 -23.85 11.55 16.99
CA SER A 144 -24.35 10.23 17.36
C SER A 144 -25.88 10.17 17.28
N GLY A 145 -26.40 9.20 16.54
CA GLY A 145 -27.85 8.93 16.47
C GLY A 145 -28.16 7.45 16.28
N TYR A 146 -27.56 6.56 17.07
CA TYR A 146 -28.00 5.16 17.15
C TYR A 146 -28.84 4.96 18.41
N THR A 147 -30.17 4.93 18.26
CA THR A 147 -31.07 4.33 19.23
C THR A 147 -31.26 2.85 18.87
N ALA A 148 -30.58 1.96 19.58
CA ALA A 148 -30.83 0.53 19.50
C ALA A 148 -32.10 0.19 20.28
N ASN A 149 -33.20 -0.10 19.58
CA ASN A 149 -34.38 -0.74 20.17
C ASN A 149 -34.17 -2.26 20.18
N PHE A 150 -33.81 -2.80 21.34
CA PHE A 150 -33.91 -4.23 21.63
C PHE A 150 -35.35 -4.54 22.04
N ASN A 151 -36.16 -5.06 21.12
CA ASN A 151 -37.38 -5.79 21.49
C ASN A 151 -37.07 -7.28 21.50
N TYR A 152 -37.00 -7.84 22.72
CA TYR A 152 -37.17 -9.27 22.94
C TYR A 152 -38.66 -9.61 22.81
N GLN A 153 -39.00 -10.54 21.91
CA GLN A 153 -40.13 -11.45 22.06
C GLN A 153 -39.68 -12.86 21.66
#